data_AF-F3KDB0-F1
#
_entry.id   AF-F3KDB0-F1
#
_cell.length_a   1.000
_cell.length_b   1.000
_cell.length_c   1.000
_cell.angle_alpha   90.00
_cell.angle_beta   90.00
_cell.angle_gamma   90.00
#
_symmetry.space_group_name_H-M   'P 1'
#
loop_
_entity.id
_entity.type
_entity.pdbx_description
1 polymer ?
#
loop_
_entity_poly.entity_id
_entity_poly.type
_entity_poly.pdbx_seq_one_letter_code
_entity_poly.pdbx_strand_id
1 'polypeptide(L)'
;MDNEYTPPQVWTFDTESGGTWAKINRPVSGFTHQETLPEGEHPLQLYSMATPNGQKVTIMLEELLALGEQGAEYDAHLIEIGEGDQFSSGFVGINPNSKIPALIDHSDDNAVKVFESGGILLYLAEKFGHLLPQQVPERTEVLNWLFWLQWLRALSGWWLRTLLCLCARKNGIPD
;
A
#
# COMPACT_ATOMS: atom_id res chain seq x y z
N MET A 1 32.69 30.86 -16.94
CA MET A 1 32.94 29.48 -16.50
C MET A 1 31.62 28.79 -16.57
N ASP A 2 31.49 27.82 -17.47
CA ASP A 2 30.25 27.11 -17.72
C ASP A 2 29.92 26.24 -16.50
N ASN A 3 28.96 26.68 -15.70
CA ASN A 3 28.39 25.93 -14.57
C ASN A 3 27.38 24.88 -15.08
N GLU A 4 27.70 24.16 -16.16
CA GLU A 4 26.84 23.13 -16.71
C GLU A 4 27.15 21.77 -16.04
N TYR A 5 26.14 21.16 -15.42
CA TYR A 5 26.27 19.86 -14.79
C TYR A 5 26.52 18.78 -15.85
N THR A 6 27.63 18.05 -15.72
CA THR A 6 27.94 16.88 -16.54
C THR A 6 27.82 15.62 -15.70
N PRO A 7 26.83 14.73 -15.95
CA PRO A 7 26.71 13.47 -15.22
C PRO A 7 27.97 12.59 -15.39
N PRO A 8 28.39 11.86 -14.34
CA PRO A 8 29.52 10.94 -14.45
C PRO A 8 29.17 9.73 -15.32
N GLN A 9 30.20 9.07 -15.89
CA GLN A 9 30.03 7.84 -16.68
C GLN A 9 29.49 6.67 -15.86
N VAL A 10 29.84 6.63 -14.57
CA VAL A 10 29.31 5.68 -13.60
C VAL A 10 28.78 6.49 -12.43
N TRP A 11 27.50 6.31 -12.11
CA TRP A 11 26.87 6.99 -10.99
C TRP A 11 27.42 6.45 -9.66
N THR A 12 27.70 7.36 -8.74
CA THR A 12 28.16 7.10 -7.38
C THR A 12 27.19 7.70 -6.37
N PHE A 13 27.04 7.07 -5.20
CA PHE A 13 26.27 7.60 -4.08
C PHE A 13 27.21 8.39 -3.17
N ASP A 14 27.61 9.57 -3.63
CA ASP A 14 28.65 10.43 -3.04
C ASP A 14 28.11 11.73 -2.43
N THR A 15 26.81 11.98 -2.58
CA THR A 15 26.14 13.18 -2.08
C THR A 15 24.84 12.82 -1.36
N GLU A 16 24.64 13.37 -0.16
CA GLU A 16 23.33 13.36 0.50
C GLU A 16 22.35 14.21 -0.32
N SER A 17 21.68 13.58 -1.28
CA SER A 17 20.60 14.16 -2.07
C SER A 17 19.28 13.53 -1.63
N GLY A 18 18.29 14.34 -1.26
CA GLY A 18 16.99 13.84 -0.81
C GLY A 18 16.31 14.60 0.33
N GLY A 19 16.90 15.70 0.81
CA GLY A 19 16.31 16.54 1.87
C GLY A 19 16.05 15.73 3.15
N THR A 20 14.86 15.88 3.75
CA THR A 20 14.43 15.15 4.96
C THR A 20 14.63 13.63 4.86
N TRP A 21 14.59 13.07 3.65
CA TRP A 21 14.67 11.62 3.40
C TRP A 21 16.07 11.11 3.07
N ALA A 22 17.09 11.98 3.06
CA ALA A 22 18.47 11.61 2.70
C ALA A 22 19.04 10.51 3.60
N LYS A 23 18.60 10.44 4.87
CA LYS A 23 19.03 9.43 5.85
C LYS A 23 18.52 8.01 5.54
N ILE A 24 17.39 7.89 4.86
CA ILE A 24 16.73 6.60 4.59
C ILE A 24 16.85 6.15 3.14
N ASN A 25 16.99 7.09 2.20
CA ASN A 25 17.11 6.79 0.78
C ASN A 25 18.50 6.22 0.49
N ARG A 26 18.54 5.00 -0.08
CA ARG A 26 19.77 4.27 -0.35
C ARG A 26 19.70 3.62 -1.73
N PRO A 27 20.84 3.41 -2.42
CA PRO A 27 20.88 2.75 -3.72
C PRO A 27 20.73 1.22 -3.63
N VAL A 28 20.55 0.67 -2.43
CA VAL A 28 20.45 -0.76 -2.15
C VAL A 28 19.18 -1.07 -1.37
N SER A 29 18.58 -2.23 -1.62
CA SER A 29 17.43 -2.77 -0.88
C SER A 29 17.88 -3.70 0.25
N GLY A 30 16.91 -4.24 0.99
CA GLY A 30 17.12 -5.20 2.07
C GLY A 30 17.00 -4.58 3.46
N PHE A 31 16.97 -5.47 4.46
CA PHE A 31 16.83 -5.07 5.85
C PHE A 31 18.13 -4.50 6.43
N THR A 32 18.02 -3.60 7.40
CA THR A 32 19.15 -2.98 8.12
C THR A 32 19.28 -3.47 9.55
N HIS A 33 18.21 -4.00 10.12
CA HIS A 33 18.16 -4.50 11.49
C HIS A 33 17.26 -5.72 11.58
N GLN A 34 17.54 -6.58 12.56
CA GLN A 34 16.68 -7.70 12.87
C GLN A 34 15.61 -7.26 13.85
N GLU A 35 14.36 -7.39 13.43
CA GLU A 35 13.20 -7.10 14.24
C GLU A 35 12.01 -7.89 13.69
N THR A 36 11.25 -8.48 14.61
CA THR A 36 9.99 -9.17 14.33
C THR A 36 8.85 -8.17 14.41
N LEU A 37 7.87 -8.31 13.52
CA LEU A 37 6.69 -7.46 13.58
C LEU A 37 5.71 -7.95 14.65
N PRO A 38 4.97 -7.05 15.30
CA PRO A 38 3.85 -7.43 16.15
C PRO A 38 2.74 -8.09 15.32
N GLU A 39 2.00 -9.00 15.95
CA GLU A 39 0.82 -9.66 15.40
C GLU A 39 -0.29 -9.51 16.45
N GLY A 40 -1.48 -9.10 16.01
CA GLY A 40 -2.66 -9.00 16.86
C GLY A 40 -3.61 -10.19 16.69
N GLU A 41 -4.86 -10.02 17.08
CA GLU A 41 -5.85 -11.10 17.14
C GLU A 41 -6.71 -11.22 15.88
N HIS A 42 -6.69 -10.21 15.01
CA HIS A 42 -7.53 -10.14 13.82
C HIS A 42 -6.92 -10.87 12.61
N PRO A 43 -7.74 -11.38 11.67
CA PRO A 43 -7.24 -12.13 10.52
C PRO A 43 -6.34 -11.30 9.61
N LEU A 44 -6.55 -9.99 9.52
CA LEU A 44 -5.79 -9.10 8.66
C LEU A 44 -4.80 -8.27 9.48
N GLN A 45 -3.50 -8.45 9.24
CA GLN A 45 -2.42 -7.71 9.87
C GLN A 45 -1.91 -6.64 8.90
N LEU A 46 -2.20 -5.36 9.17
CA LEU A 46 -1.83 -4.23 8.34
C LEU A 46 -0.63 -3.49 8.93
N TYR A 47 0.48 -3.45 8.21
CA TYR A 47 1.68 -2.68 8.56
C TYR A 47 1.76 -1.42 7.70
N SER A 48 1.47 -0.26 8.30
CA SER A 48 1.19 0.95 7.54
C SER A 48 1.50 2.25 8.30
N MET A 49 1.25 3.38 7.65
CA MET A 49 1.32 4.73 8.22
C MET A 49 0.26 5.60 7.55
N ALA A 50 -0.23 6.64 8.24
CA ALA A 50 -1.30 7.56 7.79
C ALA A 50 -0.90 8.48 6.62
N THR A 51 -0.34 7.91 5.55
CA THR A 51 -0.05 8.55 4.27
C THR A 51 -1.20 8.32 3.29
N PRO A 52 -1.25 9.03 2.14
CA PRO A 52 -2.27 8.76 1.12
C PRO A 52 -2.31 7.30 0.64
N ASN A 53 -1.18 6.57 0.65
CA ASN A 53 -1.16 5.15 0.28
C ASN A 53 -1.68 4.24 1.40
N GLY A 54 -1.35 4.55 2.66
CA GLY A 54 -1.86 3.80 3.81
C GLY A 54 -3.36 4.00 4.02
N GLN A 55 -3.83 5.24 3.84
CA GLN A 55 -5.26 5.59 3.90
C GLN A 55 -6.10 4.78 2.92
N LYS A 56 -5.55 4.39 1.75
CA LYS A 56 -6.31 3.59 0.78
C LYS A 56 -6.79 2.28 1.38
N VAL A 57 -5.90 1.61 2.10
CA VAL A 57 -6.16 0.28 2.65
C VAL A 57 -7.05 0.37 3.88
N THR A 58 -6.82 1.33 4.78
CA THR A 58 -7.70 1.50 5.94
C THR A 58 -9.10 1.90 5.52
N ILE A 59 -9.28 2.80 4.53
CA ILE A 59 -10.61 3.12 3.99
C ILE A 59 -11.27 1.86 3.41
N MET A 60 -10.55 1.07 2.61
CA MET A 60 -11.10 -0.18 2.05
C MET A 60 -11.60 -1.14 3.13
N LEU A 61 -10.83 -1.33 4.21
CA LEU A 61 -11.20 -2.20 5.31
C LEU A 61 -12.43 -1.68 6.07
N GLU A 62 -12.47 -0.39 6.38
CA GLU A 62 -13.64 0.23 7.02
C GLU A 62 -14.90 0.15 6.15
N GLU A 63 -14.79 0.33 4.83
CA GLU A 63 -15.91 0.19 3.90
C GLU A 63 -16.41 -1.26 3.84
N LEU A 64 -15.52 -2.26 3.90
CA LEU A 64 -15.90 -3.67 3.98
C LEU A 64 -16.61 -3.99 5.31
N LEU A 65 -16.10 -3.48 6.43
CA LEU A 65 -16.74 -3.62 7.74
C LEU A 65 -18.14 -2.98 7.73
N ALA A 66 -18.30 -1.81 7.12
CA ALA A 66 -19.59 -1.15 6.96
C ALA A 66 -20.58 -1.96 6.09
N LEU A 67 -20.08 -2.76 5.15
CA LEU A 67 -20.87 -3.72 4.35
C LEU A 67 -21.19 -5.03 5.10
N GLY A 68 -20.70 -5.19 6.33
CA GLY A 68 -20.97 -6.34 7.19
C GLY A 68 -19.97 -7.48 7.07
N GLU A 69 -18.84 -7.27 6.38
CA GLU A 69 -17.79 -8.28 6.22
C GLU A 69 -16.94 -8.39 7.49
N GLN A 70 -17.35 -9.22 8.45
CA GLN A 70 -16.59 -9.43 9.70
C GLN A 70 -15.19 -10.02 9.48
N GLY A 71 -14.95 -10.69 8.34
CA GLY A 71 -13.61 -11.16 7.97
C GLY A 71 -12.63 -10.04 7.63
N ALA A 72 -13.10 -8.79 7.51
CA ALA A 72 -12.27 -7.62 7.23
C ALA A 72 -11.73 -6.94 8.51
N GLU A 73 -12.03 -7.46 9.70
CA GLU A 73 -11.43 -7.01 10.96
C GLU A 73 -9.90 -7.08 10.87
N TYR A 74 -9.22 -6.05 11.39
CA TYR A 74 -7.79 -5.87 11.16
C TYR A 74 -7.06 -5.23 12.33
N ASP A 75 -5.79 -5.60 12.49
CA ASP A 75 -4.84 -4.90 13.35
C ASP A 75 -3.98 -3.97 12.50
N ALA A 76 -4.05 -2.66 12.75
CA ALA A 76 -3.21 -1.66 12.10
C ALA A 76 -1.99 -1.30 12.94
N HIS A 77 -0.84 -1.84 12.54
CA HIS A 77 0.46 -1.59 13.14
C HIS A 77 1.15 -0.40 12.46
N LEU A 78 1.64 0.54 13.27
CA LEU A 78 2.39 1.70 12.80
C LEU A 78 3.79 1.29 12.32
N ILE A 79 4.19 1.79 11.15
CA ILE A 79 5.54 1.70 10.59
C ILE A 79 6.04 3.12 10.35
N GLU A 80 6.93 3.61 11.21
CA GLU A 80 7.46 4.98 11.15
C GLU A 80 8.54 5.09 10.07
N ILE A 81 8.12 5.41 8.84
CA ILE A 81 9.05 5.40 7.68
C ILE A 81 10.21 6.40 7.79
N GLY A 82 10.06 7.42 8.63
CA GLY A 82 11.09 8.41 8.93
C GLY A 82 12.23 7.87 9.79
N GLU A 83 11.93 6.89 10.64
CA GLU A 83 12.89 6.24 11.54
C GLU A 83 13.49 4.96 10.93
N GLY A 84 12.87 4.43 9.87
CA GLY A 84 13.43 3.35 9.06
C GLY A 84 12.86 1.96 9.35
N ASP A 85 11.74 1.87 10.07
CA ASP A 85 11.03 0.62 10.43
C ASP A 85 10.73 -0.29 9.23
N GLN A 86 10.52 0.30 8.05
CA GLN A 86 10.32 -0.41 6.77
C GLN A 86 11.55 -1.24 6.33
N PHE A 87 12.69 -1.08 6.99
CA PHE A 87 13.92 -1.84 6.77
C PHE A 87 14.17 -2.88 7.87
N SER A 88 13.20 -3.18 8.73
CA SER A 88 13.28 -4.34 9.63
C SER A 88 13.24 -5.66 8.84
N SER A 89 13.86 -6.71 9.38
CA SER A 89 13.78 -8.06 8.79
C SER A 89 12.34 -8.55 8.63
N GLY A 90 11.48 -8.26 9.60
CA GLY A 90 10.06 -8.62 9.57
C GLY A 90 9.33 -7.92 8.41
N PHE A 91 9.47 -6.60 8.29
CA PHE A 91 8.79 -5.84 7.22
C PHE A 91 9.29 -6.21 5.83
N VAL A 92 10.61 -6.36 5.65
CA VAL A 92 11.20 -6.81 4.38
C VAL A 92 10.74 -8.23 4.02
N GLY A 93 10.47 -9.08 5.02
CA GLY A 93 9.89 -10.41 4.85
C GLY A 93 8.46 -10.41 4.32
N ILE A 94 7.75 -9.28 4.40
CA ILE A 94 6.42 -9.08 3.78
C ILE A 94 6.57 -8.35 2.44
N ASN A 95 7.29 -7.22 2.45
CA ASN A 95 7.50 -6.38 1.28
C ASN A 95 9.00 -6.13 1.04
N PRO A 96 9.63 -6.82 0.07
CA PRO A 96 11.05 -6.63 -0.23
C PRO A 96 11.37 -5.23 -0.81
N ASN A 97 10.35 -4.45 -1.20
CA ASN A 97 10.49 -3.06 -1.65
C ASN A 97 10.58 -2.06 -0.48
N SER A 98 10.37 -2.49 0.77
CA SER A 98 10.42 -1.63 1.96
C SER A 98 9.53 -0.39 1.84
N LYS A 99 8.27 -0.58 1.40
CA LYS A 99 7.26 0.49 1.34
C LYS A 99 5.95 0.07 2.00
N ILE A 100 5.35 0.98 2.76
CA ILE A 100 3.98 0.85 3.24
C ILE A 100 2.98 1.20 2.12
N PRO A 101 1.73 0.70 2.19
CA PRO A 101 1.24 -0.34 3.11
C PRO A 101 1.70 -1.75 2.70
N ALA A 102 1.76 -2.64 3.68
CA ALA A 102 1.91 -4.09 3.50
C ALA A 102 0.91 -4.81 4.42
N LEU A 103 0.34 -5.92 3.95
CA LEU A 103 -0.71 -6.67 4.64
C LEU A 103 -0.35 -8.16 4.68
N ILE A 104 -0.63 -8.82 5.80
CA ILE A 104 -0.67 -10.27 5.88
C ILE A 104 -2.10 -10.69 6.19
N ASP A 105 -2.61 -11.64 5.42
CA ASP A 105 -3.89 -12.28 5.65
C ASP A 105 -3.68 -13.66 6.26
N HIS A 106 -4.14 -13.85 7.50
CA HIS A 106 -4.09 -15.08 8.28
C HIS A 106 -5.45 -15.81 8.33
N SER A 107 -6.41 -15.46 7.47
CA SER A 107 -7.76 -16.07 7.48
C SER A 107 -7.77 -17.57 7.19
N ASP A 108 -6.79 -18.05 6.43
CA ASP A 108 -6.68 -19.44 5.97
C ASP A 108 -5.38 -20.08 6.49
N ASP A 109 -5.26 -21.42 6.39
CA ASP A 109 -4.08 -22.18 6.85
C ASP A 109 -2.73 -21.68 6.29
N ASN A 110 -2.75 -21.00 5.13
CA ASN A 110 -1.56 -20.42 4.52
C ASN A 110 -1.68 -18.90 4.50
N ALA A 111 -0.87 -18.24 5.32
CA ALA A 111 -0.83 -16.79 5.37
C ALA A 111 -0.40 -16.18 4.02
N VAL A 112 -1.16 -15.19 3.55
CA VAL A 112 -0.90 -14.50 2.27
C VAL A 112 -0.32 -13.13 2.53
N LYS A 113 0.87 -12.86 1.98
CA LYS A 113 1.53 -11.55 2.05
C LYS A 113 1.17 -10.72 0.83
N VAL A 114 0.63 -9.52 1.05
CA VAL A 114 0.19 -8.62 -0.01
C VAL A 114 0.82 -7.24 0.21
N PHE A 115 1.46 -6.70 -0.82
CA PHE A 115 2.04 -5.36 -0.80
C PHE A 115 1.65 -4.59 -2.06
N GLU A 116 2.01 -3.30 -2.12
CA GLU A 116 1.45 -2.29 -3.03
C GLU A 116 -0.02 -1.96 -2.72
N SER A 117 -0.31 -0.69 -2.43
CA SER A 117 -1.66 -0.24 -2.04
C SER A 117 -2.75 -0.67 -3.04
N GLY A 118 -2.50 -0.57 -4.35
CA GLY A 118 -3.45 -1.02 -5.38
C GLY A 118 -3.60 -2.55 -5.44
N GLY A 119 -2.53 -3.30 -5.15
CA GLY A 119 -2.58 -4.76 -5.05
C GLY A 119 -3.41 -5.21 -3.85
N ILE A 120 -3.25 -4.55 -2.71
CA ILE A 120 -4.06 -4.81 -1.51
C ILE A 120 -5.54 -4.48 -1.76
N LEU A 121 -5.86 -3.34 -2.39
CA LEU A 121 -7.24 -3.00 -2.76
C LEU A 121 -7.88 -4.08 -3.63
N LEU A 122 -7.19 -4.52 -4.67
CA LEU A 122 -7.67 -5.57 -5.57
C LEU A 122 -7.86 -6.89 -4.83
N TYR A 123 -6.89 -7.29 -4.00
CA TYR A 123 -6.96 -8.51 -3.20
C TYR A 123 -8.19 -8.55 -2.29
N LEU A 124 -8.41 -7.47 -1.52
CA LEU A 124 -9.55 -7.39 -0.60
C LEU A 124 -10.88 -7.37 -1.37
N ALA A 125 -10.96 -6.64 -2.48
CA ALA A 125 -12.16 -6.59 -3.31
C ALA A 125 -12.52 -7.98 -3.89
N GLU A 126 -11.53 -8.75 -4.31
CA GLU A 126 -11.74 -10.12 -4.80
C GLU A 126 -12.07 -11.10 -3.68
N LYS A 127 -11.39 -11.02 -2.53
CA LYS A 127 -11.60 -11.90 -1.38
C LYS A 127 -13.03 -11.81 -0.85
N PHE A 128 -13.54 -10.59 -0.70
CA PHE A 128 -14.88 -10.36 -0.13
C PHE A 128 -15.97 -10.18 -1.19
N GLY A 129 -15.61 -10.03 -2.47
CA GLY A 129 -16.59 -9.89 -3.56
C GLY A 129 -17.30 -8.54 -3.61
N HIS A 130 -16.73 -7.51 -2.97
CA HIS A 130 -17.28 -6.15 -2.91
C HIS A 130 -16.41 -5.13 -3.64
N LEU A 131 -16.98 -3.98 -3.96
CA LEU A 131 -16.28 -2.79 -4.49
C LEU A 131 -15.55 -2.97 -5.83
N LEU A 132 -15.68 -4.14 -6.47
CA LEU A 132 -15.17 -4.43 -7.81
C LEU A 132 -16.24 -5.19 -8.61
N PRO A 133 -16.74 -4.63 -9.74
CA PRO A 133 -17.71 -5.31 -10.57
C PRO A 133 -17.20 -6.67 -11.09
N GLN A 134 -18.12 -7.62 -11.24
CA GLN A 134 -17.79 -8.95 -11.81
C GLN A 134 -17.86 -8.98 -13.34
N GLN A 135 -18.70 -8.14 -13.93
CA GLN A 135 -18.88 -8.07 -15.38
C GLN A 135 -17.64 -7.45 -16.05
N VAL A 136 -17.16 -8.10 -17.11
CA VAL A 136 -15.87 -7.76 -17.75
C VAL A 136 -15.78 -6.27 -18.15
N PRO A 137 -16.80 -5.65 -18.79
CA PRO A 137 -16.70 -4.24 -19.19
C PRO A 137 -16.51 -3.28 -18.01
N GLU A 138 -17.33 -3.41 -16.98
CA GLU A 138 -17.33 -2.55 -15.79
C GLU A 138 -16.08 -2.80 -14.94
N ARG A 139 -15.69 -4.07 -14.79
CA ARG A 139 -14.46 -4.46 -14.12
C ARG A 139 -13.24 -3.85 -14.80
N THR A 140 -13.19 -3.92 -16.12
CA THR A 140 -12.08 -3.37 -16.92
C THR A 140 -11.97 -1.86 -16.71
N GLU A 141 -13.11 -1.14 -16.69
CA GLU A 141 -13.12 0.29 -16.43
C GLU A 141 -12.55 0.63 -15.04
N VAL A 142 -12.98 -0.09 -13.99
CA VAL A 142 -12.44 0.12 -12.63
C VAL A 142 -10.95 -0.16 -12.57
N LEU A 143 -10.48 -1.23 -13.21
CA LEU A 143 -9.07 -1.57 -13.23
C LEU A 143 -8.24 -0.54 -14.01
N ASN A 144 -8.74 0.00 -15.12
CA ASN A 144 -8.06 1.08 -15.85
C ASN A 144 -7.77 2.28 -14.94
N TRP A 145 -8.76 2.71 -14.15
CA TRP A 145 -8.59 3.82 -13.20
C TRP A 145 -7.71 3.46 -12.01
N LEU A 146 -7.82 2.24 -11.48
CA LEU A 146 -6.96 1.77 -10.40
C LEU A 146 -5.50 1.80 -10.84
N PHE A 147 -5.17 1.21 -11.99
CA PHE A 147 -3.82 1.22 -12.52
C PHE A 147 -3.34 2.62 -12.86
N TRP A 148 -4.19 3.49 -13.42
CA TRP A 148 -3.88 4.90 -13.63
C TRP A 148 -3.48 5.59 -12.32
N LEU A 149 -4.21 5.37 -11.22
CA LEU A 149 -3.91 5.94 -9.91
C LEU A 149 -2.56 5.47 -9.37
N GLN A 150 -2.15 4.23 -9.63
CA GLN A 150 -0.87 3.70 -9.12
C GLN A 150 0.35 4.36 -9.76
N TRP A 151 0.22 4.89 -10.98
CA TRP A 151 1.28 5.67 -11.62
C TRP A 151 1.44 7.07 -11.02
N LEU A 152 0.38 7.62 -10.43
CA LEU A 152 0.39 8.93 -9.78
C LEU A 152 0.85 8.80 -8.34
N ARG A 153 2.16 8.58 -8.15
CA ARG A 153 2.82 8.49 -6.84
C ARG A 153 2.65 9.73 -5.92
N ALA A 154 2.00 10.80 -6.37
CA ALA A 154 1.98 12.10 -5.70
C ALA A 154 0.63 12.83 -5.61
N LEU A 155 -0.53 12.23 -5.90
CA LEU A 155 -1.82 12.94 -5.79
C LEU A 155 -2.83 12.30 -4.80
N SER A 156 -3.04 13.08 -3.74
CA SER A 156 -4.10 13.15 -2.70
C SER A 156 -5.23 12.11 -2.64
N GLY A 157 -5.49 11.62 -1.42
CA GLY A 157 -6.57 10.66 -1.07
C GLY A 157 -8.01 11.08 -1.38
N TRP A 158 -8.24 12.31 -1.86
CA TRP A 158 -9.56 12.78 -2.32
C TRP A 158 -10.07 12.06 -3.59
N TRP A 159 -9.15 11.62 -4.45
CA TRP A 159 -9.51 10.89 -5.68
C TRP A 159 -9.97 9.45 -5.40
N LEU A 160 -9.42 8.81 -4.38
CA LEU A 160 -9.79 7.44 -4.04
C LEU A 160 -11.24 7.35 -3.57
N ARG A 161 -11.68 8.27 -2.70
CA ARG A 161 -13.06 8.27 -2.21
C ARG A 161 -14.06 8.42 -3.37
N THR A 162 -13.74 9.29 -4.34
CA THR A 162 -14.52 9.43 -5.57
C THR A 162 -14.53 8.13 -6.40
N LEU A 163 -13.40 7.45 -6.52
CA LEU A 163 -13.30 6.18 -7.24
C LEU A 163 -14.10 5.05 -6.57
N LEU A 164 -13.99 4.91 -5.25
CA LEU A 164 -14.74 3.92 -4.46
C LEU A 164 -16.25 4.20 -4.53
N CYS A 165 -16.68 5.45 -4.39
CA CYS A 165 -18.08 5.82 -4.57
C CYS A 165 -18.59 5.55 -5.99
N LEU A 166 -17.77 5.75 -7.03
CA LEU A 166 -18.13 5.39 -8.41
C LEU A 166 -18.29 3.87 -8.59
N CYS A 167 -17.46 3.07 -7.91
CA CYS A 167 -17.57 1.61 -7.92
C CYS A 167 -18.82 1.13 -7.16
N ALA A 168 -19.11 1.70 -5.98
CA ALA A 168 -20.29 1.38 -5.18
C ALA A 168 -21.61 1.69 -5.91
N ARG A 169 -21.70 2.85 -6.58
CA ARG A 169 -22.89 3.24 -7.36
C ARG A 169 -23.18 2.31 -8.53
N LYS A 170 -22.15 1.82 -9.22
CA LYS A 170 -22.33 0.86 -10.32
C LYS A 170 -22.80 -0.53 -9.84
N ASN A 171 -22.60 -0.85 -8.57
CA ASN A 171 -23.02 -2.12 -7.96
C ASN A 171 -24.36 -2.02 -7.18
N GLY A 172 -25.05 -0.87 -7.21
CA GLY A 172 -26.37 -0.71 -6.60
C GLY A 172 -26.37 -0.66 -5.06
N ILE A 173 -25.22 -0.35 -4.45
CA ILE A 173 -25.09 -0.16 -3.00
C ILE A 173 -25.48 1.29 -2.66
N PRO A 174 -26.51 1.54 -1.82
CA PRO A 174 -26.92 2.90 -1.44
C PRO A 174 -25.93 3.56 -0.46
N ASP A 175 -25.89 4.91 -0.51
CA ASP A 175 -25.01 5.80 0.27
C ASP A 175 -25.19 5.68 1.80
#